data_AF-A0AAD8KZ62-F1
#
_entry.id   AF-A0AAD8KZ62-F1
#
_cell.length_a   1.000
_cell.length_b   1.000
_cell.length_c   1.000
_cell.angle_alpha   90.00
_cell.angle_beta   90.00
_cell.angle_gamma   90.00
#
_symmetry.space_group_name_H-M   'P 1'
#
loop_
_entity.id
_entity.type
_entity.pdbx_description
1 polymer ?
#
loop_
_entity_poly.entity_id
_entity_poly.type
_entity_poly.pdbx_seq_one_letter_code
_entity_poly.pdbx_strand_id
1 'polypeptide(L)'
;MFGVVFPNRSFPIDISTFTQIDTFHWILDMNTFVGEAYDSIREVCIFLLNNFTLPADKALAVYIQSPGSQFLFVGAVTLARPSAVLSLPWPEPGAGGGLNNHITAPDAPPLSAKIGVSVEDLASLPSLDVMAEKKIERLAMKVGENLFNFMQSFCGVDGSKLVVPMDILDRWFKKFQERAKRDPEYLKGFAL
;
A
#
# COMPACT_ATOMS: atom_id res chain seq x y z
N MET A 1 -12.76 15.14 -11.61
CA MET A 1 -11.34 14.88 -11.83
C MET A 1 -10.90 13.77 -10.88
N PHE A 2 -10.63 14.01 -9.60
CA PHE A 2 -10.64 13.01 -8.53
C PHE A 2 -10.43 13.72 -7.20
N GLY A 3 -10.65 13.02 -6.09
CA GLY A 3 -10.19 13.41 -4.77
C GLY A 3 -9.46 12.26 -4.10
N VAL A 4 -8.63 12.59 -3.12
CA VAL A 4 -7.98 11.61 -2.26
C VAL A 4 -8.22 11.93 -0.78
N VAL A 5 -8.26 10.90 0.05
CA VAL A 5 -8.28 11.00 1.51
C VAL A 5 -7.23 10.04 2.05
N PHE A 6 -6.41 10.51 2.98
CA PHE A 6 -5.50 9.67 3.74
C PHE A 6 -6.16 9.32 5.08
N PRO A 7 -6.58 8.06 5.29
CA PRO A 7 -7.33 7.68 6.48
C PRO A 7 -6.62 8.11 7.77
N ASN A 8 -7.36 8.74 8.68
CA ASN A 8 -6.87 9.27 9.96
C ASN A 8 -5.77 10.35 9.86
N ARG A 9 -5.49 10.89 8.66
CA ARG A 9 -4.41 11.86 8.43
C ARG A 9 -4.84 13.12 7.69
N SER A 10 -5.83 13.02 6.80
CA SER A 10 -6.28 14.18 6.02
C SER A 10 -7.80 14.29 5.94
N PHE A 11 -8.28 15.52 5.72
CA PHE A 11 -9.57 15.75 5.07
C PHE A 11 -9.49 15.41 3.58
N PRO A 12 -10.62 15.36 2.85
CA PRO A 12 -10.60 15.23 1.40
C PRO A 12 -9.73 16.30 0.75
N ILE A 13 -8.75 15.84 -0.03
CA ILE A 13 -7.84 16.65 -0.83
C ILE A 13 -8.30 16.54 -2.28
N ASP A 14 -8.57 17.67 -2.92
CA ASP A 14 -8.90 17.71 -4.33
C ASP A 14 -7.65 17.86 -5.21
N ILE A 15 -7.85 17.76 -6.52
CA ILE A 15 -6.78 17.79 -7.50
C ILE A 15 -5.92 19.06 -7.49
N SER A 16 -6.43 20.19 -6.96
CA SER A 16 -5.67 21.45 -6.89
C SER A 16 -4.43 21.36 -5.99
N THR A 17 -4.38 20.39 -5.08
CA THR A 17 -3.20 20.14 -4.24
C THR A 17 -2.13 19.33 -4.97
N PHE A 18 -2.46 18.73 -6.11
CA PHE A 18 -1.50 18.01 -6.94
C PHE A 18 -0.84 18.94 -7.95
N THR A 19 0.46 18.75 -8.14
CA THR A 19 1.18 19.34 -9.27
C THR A 19 0.85 18.56 -10.53
N GLN A 20 0.11 19.18 -11.45
CA GLN A 20 -0.14 18.61 -12.76
C GLN A 20 1.13 18.73 -13.63
N ILE A 21 1.69 17.59 -14.05
CA ILE A 21 2.90 17.56 -14.88
C ILE A 21 2.57 17.49 -16.38
N ASP A 22 1.41 16.95 -16.73
CA ASP A 22 0.84 17.01 -18.07
C ASP A 22 -0.70 16.84 -18.03
N THR A 23 -1.35 16.72 -19.19
CA THR A 23 -2.81 16.62 -19.30
C THR A 23 -3.42 15.45 -18.52
N PHE A 24 -2.68 14.36 -18.33
CA PHE A 24 -3.15 13.09 -17.78
C PHE A 24 -2.39 12.62 -16.54
N HIS A 25 -1.43 13.40 -16.04
CA HIS A 25 -0.59 13.02 -14.90
C HIS A 25 -0.52 14.10 -13.82
N TRP A 26 -0.67 13.67 -12.57
CA TRP A 26 -0.65 14.50 -11.38
C TRP A 26 0.26 13.89 -10.31
N ILE A 27 1.00 14.74 -9.61
CA ILE A 27 1.92 14.34 -8.54
C ILE A 27 1.55 15.06 -7.24
N LEU A 28 1.43 14.27 -6.17
CA LEU A 28 1.42 14.77 -4.80
C LEU A 28 2.76 14.45 -4.15
N ASP A 29 3.44 15.49 -3.66
CA ASP A 29 4.66 15.34 -2.88
C ASP A 29 4.29 15.00 -1.43
N MET A 30 4.89 13.96 -0.86
CA MET A 30 4.57 13.54 0.50
C MET A 30 5.05 14.54 1.58
N ASN A 31 5.92 15.50 1.23
CA ASN A 31 6.27 16.62 2.10
C ASN A 31 5.08 17.52 2.44
N THR A 32 3.93 17.38 1.76
CA THR A 32 2.65 17.99 2.18
C THR A 32 2.28 17.59 3.61
N PHE A 33 2.68 16.40 4.09
CA PHE A 33 2.47 15.95 5.46
C PHE A 33 3.65 16.33 6.37
N VAL A 34 3.73 17.60 6.72
CA VAL A 34 4.82 18.14 7.55
C VAL A 34 4.87 17.42 8.90
N GLY A 35 6.05 16.86 9.24
CA GLY A 35 6.29 16.19 10.52
C GLY A 35 5.90 14.71 10.56
N GLU A 36 5.39 14.16 9.46
CA GLU A 36 5.12 12.72 9.32
C GLU A 36 6.10 12.07 8.35
N ALA A 37 6.59 10.88 8.71
CA ALA A 37 7.37 10.08 7.78
C ALA A 37 6.43 9.52 6.70
N TYR A 38 6.82 9.62 5.43
CA TYR A 38 5.99 9.19 4.29
C TYR A 38 5.57 7.72 4.39
N ASP A 39 6.45 6.87 4.93
CA ASP A 39 6.21 5.44 5.09
C ASP A 39 5.15 5.15 6.14
N SER A 40 4.90 6.06 7.10
CA SER A 40 3.80 5.96 8.04
C SER A 40 2.42 6.08 7.37
N ILE A 41 2.37 6.58 6.13
CA ILE A 41 1.16 6.72 5.32
C ILE A 41 0.95 5.41 4.56
N ARG A 42 0.11 4.53 5.12
CA ARG A 42 -0.06 3.15 4.64
C ARG A 42 -1.19 2.97 3.63
N GLU A 43 -2.13 3.89 3.56
CA GLU A 43 -3.32 3.78 2.73
C GLU A 43 -3.73 5.13 2.15
N VAL A 44 -4.34 5.09 0.96
CA VAL A 44 -5.03 6.24 0.34
C VAL A 44 -6.39 5.77 -0.16
N CYS A 45 -7.42 6.56 0.13
CA CYS A 45 -8.72 6.43 -0.53
C CYS A 45 -8.73 7.38 -1.71
N ILE A 46 -8.86 6.87 -2.93
CA ILE A 46 -9.04 7.67 -4.14
C ILE A 46 -10.48 7.51 -4.65
N PHE A 47 -11.07 8.60 -5.16
CA PHE A 47 -12.42 8.58 -5.68
C PHE A 47 -12.63 9.58 -6.83
N LEU A 48 -13.50 9.24 -7.77
CA LEU A 48 -13.94 10.12 -8.85
C LEU A 48 -14.99 11.11 -8.34
N LEU A 49 -14.92 12.35 -8.82
CA LEU A 49 -15.91 13.41 -8.53
C LEU A 49 -16.92 13.51 -9.68
N ASN A 50 -18.22 13.67 -9.35
CA ASN A 50 -19.40 13.50 -10.22
C ASN A 50 -19.50 14.34 -11.50
N ASN A 51 -18.50 15.16 -11.83
CA ASN A 51 -18.56 16.13 -12.93
C ASN A 51 -17.52 15.88 -14.03
N PHE A 52 -16.76 14.77 -13.97
CA PHE A 52 -15.78 14.41 -14.98
C PHE A 52 -15.91 12.92 -15.34
N THR A 53 -16.37 12.64 -16.55
CA THR A 53 -16.48 11.28 -17.07
C THR A 53 -15.15 10.83 -17.64
N LEU A 54 -14.46 9.97 -16.89
CA LEU A 54 -13.40 9.13 -17.44
C LEU A 54 -14.00 8.26 -18.58
N PRO A 55 -13.37 8.13 -19.75
CA PRO A 55 -13.87 7.20 -20.77
C PRO A 55 -13.97 5.76 -20.23
N ALA A 56 -14.86 4.95 -20.79
CA ALA A 56 -15.15 3.60 -20.26
C ALA A 56 -13.97 2.62 -20.38
N ASP A 57 -13.07 2.86 -21.33
CA ASP A 57 -11.81 2.14 -21.56
C ASP A 57 -10.64 2.70 -20.77
N LYS A 58 -10.85 3.73 -19.94
CA LYS A 58 -9.81 4.37 -19.15
C LYS A 58 -9.97 4.11 -17.66
N ALA A 59 -8.84 4.17 -16.98
CA ALA A 59 -8.72 4.04 -15.53
C ALA A 59 -7.88 5.19 -14.98
N LEU A 60 -8.16 5.56 -13.74
CA LEU A 60 -7.33 6.49 -12.99
C LEU A 60 -6.40 5.66 -12.09
N ALA A 61 -5.19 5.44 -12.57
CA ALA A 61 -4.15 4.66 -11.93
C ALA A 61 -3.42 5.47 -10.85
N VAL A 62 -3.05 4.79 -9.77
CA VAL A 62 -2.29 5.34 -8.66
C VAL A 62 -0.95 4.64 -8.60
N TYR A 63 0.09 5.43 -8.42
CA TYR A 63 1.47 5.02 -8.31
C TYR A 63 2.09 5.60 -7.05
N ILE A 64 3.08 4.90 -6.51
CA ILE A 64 3.90 5.38 -5.39
C ILE A 64 5.38 5.36 -5.76
N GLN A 65 6.13 6.27 -5.17
CA GLN A 65 7.58 6.33 -5.33
C GLN A 65 8.21 6.73 -3.99
N SER A 66 9.09 5.90 -3.46
CA SER A 66 10.00 6.29 -2.37
C SER A 66 11.15 7.13 -2.92
N PRO A 67 11.85 7.92 -2.11
CA PRO A 67 12.96 8.76 -2.56
C PRO A 67 13.99 7.96 -3.39
N GLY A 68 14.21 8.37 -4.64
CA GLY A 68 15.17 7.74 -5.55
C GLY A 68 14.75 6.39 -6.16
N SER A 69 13.56 5.87 -5.84
CA SER A 69 13.02 4.64 -6.48
C SER A 69 12.24 4.95 -7.76
N GLN A 70 11.88 3.92 -8.52
CA GLN A 70 10.91 4.04 -9.62
C GLN A 70 9.47 4.10 -9.10
N PHE A 71 8.55 4.63 -9.91
CA PHE A 71 7.12 4.56 -9.61
C PHE A 71 6.61 3.12 -9.70
N LEU A 72 5.86 2.71 -8.68
CA LEU A 72 5.21 1.40 -8.58
C LEU A 72 3.69 1.56 -8.66
N PHE A 73 3.05 0.82 -9.56
CA PHE A 73 1.58 0.76 -9.64
C PHE A 73 0.99 0.12 -8.39
N VAL A 74 0.00 0.77 -7.77
CA VAL A 74 -0.66 0.27 -6.55
C VAL A 74 -2.15 -0.01 -6.71
N GLY A 75 -2.78 0.51 -7.77
CA GLY A 75 -4.18 0.26 -8.05
C GLY A 75 -4.81 1.34 -8.92
N ALA A 76 -6.08 1.18 -9.24
CA ALA A 76 -6.82 2.14 -10.04
C ALA A 76 -8.31 2.17 -9.68
N VAL A 77 -8.95 3.27 -10.06
CA VAL A 77 -10.41 3.44 -10.07
C VAL A 77 -10.92 3.63 -11.50
N THR A 78 -12.14 3.19 -11.74
CA THR A 78 -12.81 3.24 -13.07
C THR A 78 -14.22 3.79 -12.90
N LEU A 79 -14.97 3.99 -13.99
CA LEU A 79 -16.39 4.36 -13.86
C LEU A 79 -17.23 3.29 -13.13
N ALA A 80 -16.93 2.01 -13.37
CA ALA A 80 -17.64 0.90 -12.71
C ALA A 80 -17.24 0.76 -11.22
N ARG A 81 -16.03 1.18 -10.87
CA ARG A 81 -15.52 1.20 -9.50
C ARG A 81 -14.93 2.57 -9.18
N PRO A 82 -15.78 3.57 -8.88
CA PRO A 82 -15.39 4.99 -8.84
C PRO A 82 -14.59 5.38 -7.60
N SER A 83 -14.40 4.46 -6.64
CA SER A 83 -13.55 4.68 -5.47
C SER A 83 -12.86 3.39 -5.04
N ALA A 84 -11.71 3.53 -4.38
CA ALA A 84 -10.97 2.43 -3.79
C ALA A 84 -10.10 2.92 -2.63
N VAL A 85 -9.95 2.08 -1.59
CA VAL A 85 -8.91 2.22 -0.58
C VAL A 85 -7.74 1.34 -0.99
N LEU A 86 -6.62 1.97 -1.31
CA LEU A 86 -5.41 1.33 -1.80
C LEU A 86 -4.35 1.33 -0.70
N SER A 87 -3.72 0.18 -0.48
CA SER A 87 -2.54 0.07 0.38
C SER A 87 -1.33 0.63 -0.36
N LEU A 88 -0.41 1.26 0.37
CA LEU A 88 0.79 1.92 -0.16
C LEU A 88 2.04 1.16 0.30
N PRO A 89 2.43 0.07 -0.40
CA PRO A 89 3.62 -0.69 -0.08
C PRO A 89 4.87 0.05 -0.60
N TRP A 90 5.26 1.11 0.11
CA TRP A 90 6.41 1.95 -0.26
C TRP A 90 7.64 1.10 -0.61
N PRO A 91 8.21 1.26 -1.83
CA PRO A 91 9.40 0.53 -2.20
C PRO A 91 10.60 0.96 -1.36
N GLU A 92 11.64 0.13 -1.31
CA GLU A 92 12.90 0.52 -0.66
C GLU A 92 13.47 1.79 -1.33
N PRO A 93 13.92 2.79 -0.56
CA PRO A 93 14.55 3.99 -1.11
C PRO A 93 15.74 3.62 -2.01
N GLY A 94 15.82 4.26 -3.18
CA GLY A 94 16.86 3.97 -4.17
C GLY A 94 16.73 2.65 -4.93
N ALA A 95 15.71 1.83 -4.67
CA ALA A 95 15.49 0.61 -5.44
C ALA A 95 15.01 0.92 -6.87
N GLY A 96 15.77 0.47 -7.87
CA GLY A 96 15.40 0.54 -9.29
C GLY A 96 15.75 1.86 -10.01
N GLY A 97 16.11 2.92 -9.29
CA GLY A 97 16.78 4.08 -9.88
C GLY A 97 18.29 3.83 -9.82
N GLY A 98 19.01 3.99 -10.93
CA GLY A 98 20.46 3.78 -10.96
C GLY A 98 21.18 4.62 -9.90
N LEU A 99 21.48 4.00 -8.75
CA LEU A 99 22.33 4.50 -7.67
C LEU A 99 23.81 4.55 -8.10
N ASN A 100 24.08 4.84 -9.37
CA ASN A 100 25.40 5.22 -9.82
C ASN A 100 25.54 6.71 -9.54
N ASN A 101 25.87 7.05 -8.30
CA ASN A 101 26.76 8.16 -7.99
C ASN A 101 26.36 9.51 -8.63
N HIS A 102 25.09 9.92 -8.56
CA HIS A 102 24.78 11.32 -8.83
C HIS A 102 25.25 12.13 -7.62
N ILE A 103 26.43 12.74 -7.78
CA ILE A 103 26.83 13.92 -7.00
C ILE A 103 25.69 14.91 -7.21
N THR A 104 24.75 14.96 -6.28
CA THR A 104 23.75 16.01 -6.26
C THR A 104 24.52 17.31 -6.16
N ALA A 105 24.27 18.26 -7.06
CA ALA A 105 24.75 19.61 -6.89
C ALA A 105 24.42 20.07 -5.45
N PRO A 106 25.26 20.89 -4.81
CA PRO A 106 25.05 21.33 -3.43
C PRO A 106 23.64 21.89 -3.14
N ASP A 107 22.95 22.37 -4.18
CA ASP A 107 21.61 22.98 -4.14
C ASP A 107 20.47 22.10 -4.73
N ALA A 108 20.69 20.80 -4.99
CA ALA A 108 19.61 19.94 -5.43
C ALA A 108 18.60 19.73 -4.28
N PRO A 109 17.29 19.96 -4.49
CA PRO A 109 16.29 19.76 -3.46
C PRO A 109 16.29 18.29 -2.99
N PRO A 110 16.09 18.03 -1.69
CA PRO A 110 16.08 16.67 -1.15
C PRO A 110 15.01 15.83 -1.84
N LEU A 111 15.36 14.58 -2.17
CA LEU A 111 14.43 13.64 -2.77
C LEU A 111 13.29 13.33 -1.80
N SER A 112 12.06 13.57 -2.24
CA SER A 112 10.83 13.28 -1.51
C SER A 112 10.14 12.04 -2.07
N ALA A 113 9.33 11.38 -1.23
CA ALA A 113 8.40 10.37 -1.69
C ALA A 113 7.22 11.05 -2.42
N LYS A 114 6.62 10.34 -3.36
CA LYS A 114 5.55 10.90 -4.21
C LYS A 114 4.43 9.89 -4.44
N ILE A 115 3.21 10.40 -4.58
CA ILE A 115 2.07 9.69 -5.13
C ILE A 115 1.77 10.26 -6.51
N GLY A 116 1.82 9.39 -7.52
CA GLY A 116 1.44 9.71 -8.89
C GLY A 116 0.02 9.25 -9.17
N VAL A 117 -0.74 10.06 -9.90
CA VAL A 117 -2.05 9.69 -10.43
C VAL A 117 -2.02 9.89 -11.94
N SER A 118 -2.42 8.87 -12.70
CA SER A 118 -2.41 8.90 -14.17
C SER A 118 -3.73 8.40 -14.76
N VAL A 119 -4.16 8.99 -15.88
CA VAL A 119 -5.21 8.43 -16.73
C VAL A 119 -4.57 7.46 -17.71
N GLU A 120 -4.91 6.17 -17.59
CA GLU A 120 -4.36 5.10 -18.40
C GLU A 120 -5.43 4.25 -19.06
N ASP A 121 -5.00 3.46 -20.05
CA ASP A 121 -5.84 2.45 -20.65
C ASP A 121 -6.11 1.32 -19.65
N LEU A 122 -7.37 0.94 -19.48
CA LEU A 122 -7.71 -0.15 -18.59
C LEU A 122 -7.04 -1.47 -19.02
N ALA A 123 -6.82 -1.67 -20.33
CA ALA A 123 -6.16 -2.85 -20.86
C ALA A 123 -4.64 -2.87 -20.63
N SER A 124 -3.99 -1.72 -20.36
CA SER A 124 -2.55 -1.66 -20.06
C SER A 124 -2.24 -1.90 -18.58
N LEU A 125 -3.25 -1.80 -17.71
CA LEU A 125 -3.07 -1.96 -16.27
C LEU A 125 -3.14 -3.43 -15.84
N PRO A 126 -2.43 -3.80 -14.75
CA PRO A 126 -2.64 -5.07 -14.09
C PRO A 126 -4.10 -5.25 -13.68
N SER A 127 -4.63 -6.48 -13.82
CA SER A 127 -6.00 -6.78 -13.44
C SER A 127 -6.25 -6.50 -11.96
N LEU A 128 -7.24 -5.66 -11.70
CA LEU A 128 -7.57 -5.17 -10.36
C LEU A 128 -8.08 -6.30 -9.45
N ASP A 129 -8.76 -7.30 -10.02
CA ASP A 129 -9.25 -8.48 -9.29
C ASP A 129 -8.10 -9.40 -8.85
N VAL A 130 -7.12 -9.65 -9.73
CA VAL A 130 -5.93 -10.45 -9.40
C VAL A 130 -5.11 -9.77 -8.29
N MET A 131 -5.09 -8.44 -8.24
CA MET A 131 -4.46 -7.72 -7.14
C MET A 131 -5.18 -7.95 -5.80
N ALA A 132 -6.51 -7.98 -5.80
CA ALA A 132 -7.30 -8.30 -4.61
C ALA A 132 -7.07 -9.75 -4.16
N GLU A 133 -7.02 -10.70 -5.09
CA GLU A 133 -6.70 -12.11 -4.81
C GLU A 133 -5.31 -12.27 -4.20
N LYS A 134 -4.29 -11.61 -4.76
CA LYS A 134 -2.92 -11.61 -4.19
C LYS A 134 -2.87 -11.04 -2.77
N LYS A 135 -3.72 -10.07 -2.43
CA LYS A 135 -3.82 -9.54 -1.06
C LYS A 135 -4.37 -10.60 -0.10
N ILE A 136 -5.38 -11.34 -0.53
CA ILE A 136 -5.96 -12.46 0.25
C ILE A 136 -4.94 -13.58 0.42
N GLU A 137 -4.19 -13.92 -0.63
CA GLU A 137 -3.14 -14.94 -0.58
C GLU A 137 -2.05 -14.57 0.43
N ARG A 138 -1.52 -13.33 0.37
CA ARG A 138 -0.52 -12.84 1.34
C ARG A 138 -1.04 -12.85 2.77
N LEU A 139 -2.30 -12.45 2.96
CA LEU A 139 -2.95 -12.50 4.26
C LEU A 139 -2.94 -13.92 4.83
N ALA A 140 -3.36 -14.91 4.04
CA ALA A 140 -3.37 -16.31 4.44
C ALA A 140 -1.95 -16.82 4.79
N MET A 141 -0.95 -16.47 3.98
CA MET A 141 0.45 -16.84 4.22
C MET A 141 0.99 -16.27 5.53
N LYS A 142 0.77 -14.98 5.81
CA LYS A 142 1.20 -14.36 7.08
C LYS A 142 0.47 -14.93 8.30
N VAL A 143 -0.79 -15.31 8.17
CA VAL A 143 -1.54 -16.01 9.24
C VAL A 143 -0.90 -17.38 9.51
N GLY A 144 -0.58 -18.14 8.46
CA GLY A 144 0.12 -19.42 8.58
C GLY A 144 1.51 -19.28 9.24
N GLU A 145 2.28 -18.28 8.83
CA GLU A 145 3.59 -17.98 9.43
C GLU A 145 3.46 -17.59 10.91
N ASN A 146 2.45 -16.78 11.26
CA ASN A 146 2.19 -16.43 12.66
C ASN A 146 1.86 -17.66 13.51
N LEU A 147 1.05 -18.57 12.99
CA LEU A 147 0.76 -19.84 13.65
C LEU A 147 2.02 -20.68 13.82
N PHE A 148 2.82 -20.82 12.76
CA PHE A 148 4.07 -21.58 12.80
C PHE A 148 5.05 -21.03 13.84
N ASN A 149 5.27 -19.71 13.85
CA ASN A 149 6.11 -19.03 14.82
C ASN A 149 5.59 -19.19 16.26
N PHE A 150 4.26 -19.19 16.46
CA PHE A 150 3.67 -19.49 17.76
C PHE A 150 3.97 -20.92 18.18
N MET A 151 3.75 -21.91 17.32
CA MET A 151 4.03 -23.31 17.62
C MET A 151 5.51 -23.52 17.97
N GLN A 152 6.44 -22.92 17.21
CA GLN A 152 7.89 -22.96 17.50
C GLN A 152 8.23 -22.45 18.89
N SER A 153 7.53 -21.44 19.40
CA SER A 153 7.80 -20.87 20.74
C SER A 153 7.49 -21.83 21.90
N PHE A 154 6.71 -22.90 21.68
CA PHE A 154 6.38 -23.92 22.70
C PHE A 154 7.14 -25.24 22.49
N CYS A 155 8.11 -25.28 21.59
CA CYS A 155 8.78 -26.52 21.21
C CYS A 155 9.85 -26.93 22.20
N GLY A 156 9.81 -28.22 22.59
CA GLY A 156 11.02 -28.99 22.85
C GLY A 156 11.49 -29.62 21.52
N VAL A 157 12.77 -29.52 21.21
CA VAL A 157 13.32 -30.11 19.97
C VAL A 157 13.62 -31.59 20.23
N ASP A 158 12.86 -32.49 19.60
CA ASP A 158 13.15 -33.93 19.58
C ASP A 158 13.56 -34.34 18.16
N GLY A 159 14.86 -34.21 17.87
CA GLY A 159 15.43 -34.44 16.55
C GLY A 159 14.83 -33.52 15.48
N SER A 160 14.18 -34.09 14.47
CA SER A 160 13.58 -33.37 13.34
C SER A 160 12.07 -33.14 13.47
N LYS A 161 11.47 -33.41 14.64
CA LYS A 161 10.02 -33.29 14.85
C LYS A 161 9.69 -32.13 15.77
N LEU A 162 8.63 -31.42 15.40
CA LEU A 162 8.05 -30.36 16.22
C LEU A 162 7.11 -31.01 17.26
N VAL A 163 7.53 -31.09 18.52
CA VAL A 163 6.68 -31.61 19.61
C VAL A 163 5.98 -30.43 20.27
N VAL A 164 4.64 -30.43 20.16
CA VAL A 164 3.77 -29.38 20.70
C VAL A 164 2.68 -29.98 21.57
N PRO A 165 2.20 -29.27 22.60
CA PRO A 165 1.02 -29.67 23.36
C PRO A 165 -0.19 -29.89 22.46
N MET A 166 -1.06 -30.85 22.80
CA MET A 166 -2.26 -31.14 21.98
C MET A 166 -3.23 -29.96 21.90
N ASP A 167 -3.21 -29.05 22.87
CA ASP A 167 -4.05 -27.85 22.93
C ASP A 167 -3.39 -26.61 22.30
N ILE A 168 -2.27 -26.76 21.59
CA ILE A 168 -1.51 -25.64 21.02
C ILE A 168 -2.33 -24.79 20.04
N LEU A 169 -3.16 -25.43 19.22
CA LEU A 169 -4.01 -24.74 18.24
C LEU A 169 -5.10 -23.94 18.93
N ASP A 170 -5.74 -24.49 19.96
CA ASP A 170 -6.76 -23.80 20.75
C ASP A 170 -6.16 -22.58 21.48
N ARG A 171 -4.96 -22.73 22.04
CA ARG A 171 -4.23 -21.64 22.69
C ARG A 171 -3.88 -20.51 21.71
N TRP A 172 -3.35 -20.88 20.54
CA TRP A 172 -3.06 -19.90 19.48
C TRP A 172 -4.33 -19.19 19.05
N PHE A 173 -5.39 -19.94 18.74
CA PHE A 173 -6.63 -19.40 18.22
C PHE A 173 -7.28 -18.42 19.21
N LYS A 174 -7.34 -18.79 20.51
CA LYS A 174 -7.84 -17.91 21.56
C LYS A 174 -7.01 -16.62 21.66
N LYS A 175 -5.69 -16.73 21.68
CA LYS A 175 -4.77 -15.57 21.71
C LYS A 175 -4.94 -14.68 20.47
N PHE A 176 -5.05 -15.28 19.30
CA PHE A 176 -5.25 -14.58 18.03
C PHE A 176 -6.58 -13.82 18.03
N GLN A 177 -7.67 -14.47 18.45
CA GLN A 177 -9.00 -13.87 18.51
C GLN A 177 -9.07 -12.73 19.55
N GLU A 178 -8.50 -12.92 20.75
CA GLU A 178 -8.45 -11.88 21.78
C GLU A 178 -7.68 -10.65 21.27
N ARG A 179 -6.55 -10.87 20.59
CA ARG A 179 -5.76 -9.78 20.02
C ARG A 179 -6.48 -9.06 18.87
N ALA A 180 -7.11 -9.82 17.97
CA ALA A 180 -7.91 -9.25 16.88
C ALA A 180 -9.13 -8.45 17.37
N LYS A 181 -9.73 -8.83 18.49
CA LYS A 181 -10.83 -8.06 19.12
C LYS A 181 -10.32 -6.78 19.79
N ARG A 182 -9.15 -6.84 20.42
CA ARG A 182 -8.58 -5.72 21.18
C ARG A 182 -7.94 -4.67 20.29
N ASP A 183 -7.35 -5.10 19.18
CA ASP A 183 -6.62 -4.25 18.25
C ASP A 183 -7.19 -4.42 16.83
N PRO A 184 -8.03 -3.47 16.36
CA PRO A 184 -8.61 -3.49 15.02
C PRO A 184 -7.56 -3.45 13.89
N GLU A 185 -6.35 -2.94 14.16
CA GLU A 185 -5.26 -2.85 13.18
C GLU A 185 -4.45 -4.15 13.12
N TYR A 186 -4.58 -5.04 14.11
CA TYR A 186 -3.84 -6.29 14.17
C TYR A 186 -4.01 -7.13 12.90
N LEU A 187 -5.25 -7.30 12.43
CA LEU A 187 -5.54 -8.07 11.21
C LEU A 187 -5.08 -7.35 9.94
N LYS A 188 -5.10 -6.00 9.93
CA LYS A 188 -4.62 -5.21 8.78
C LYS A 188 -3.13 -5.36 8.58
N GLY A 189 -2.35 -5.53 9.65
CA GLY A 189 -0.91 -5.80 9.57
C GLY A 189 -0.55 -7.09 8.81
N PHE A 190 -1.49 -8.03 8.65
CA PHE A 190 -1.29 -9.22 7.83
C PHE A 190 -1.59 -8.97 6.34
N ALA A 191 -2.30 -7.89 6.00
CA ALA A 191 -2.69 -7.56 4.62
C ALA A 191 -1.75 -6.52 3.96
N LEU A 192 -0.92 -5.85 4.76
CA LEU A 192 0.08 -4.85 4.35
C LEU A 192 1.40 -5.50 3.97
#